data_AF-A0A2A9D0C5-F1
#
_entry.id   AF-A0A2A9D0C5-F1
#
_cell.length_a   1.000
_cell.length_b   1.000
_cell.length_c   1.000
_cell.angle_alpha   90.00
_cell.angle_beta   90.00
_cell.angle_gamma   90.00
#
_symmetry.space_group_name_H-M   'P 1'
#
loop_
_entity.id
_entity.type
_entity.pdbx_description
1 polymer ?
#
loop_
_entity_poly.entity_id
_entity_poly.type
_entity_poly.pdbx_seq_one_letter_code
_entity_poly.pdbx_strand_id
1 'polypeptide(L)'
;MPQQPELFETLAAVASDWRPSRREARRLIRQAIARCAALHGGKVHISWFREELPGWIDPHQIGATISALHQTGHLASAGEWLPNGGGSGNGAKPALVRVLTKPIREADFRDKH
;
A
#
# COMPACT_ATOMS: atom_id res chain seq x y z
N MET A 1 -30.57 32.79 13.50
CA MET A 1 -29.64 31.96 12.69
C MET A 1 -30.03 30.51 12.92
N PRO A 2 -30.75 29.86 12.01
CA PRO A 2 -31.06 28.43 12.15
C PRO A 2 -29.75 27.65 12.07
N GLN A 3 -29.43 26.93 13.15
CA GLN A 3 -28.32 25.97 13.20
C GLN A 3 -28.67 24.85 12.22
N GLN A 4 -27.81 24.59 11.23
CA GLN A 4 -28.03 23.57 10.20
C GLN A 4 -27.71 22.19 10.78
N PRO A 5 -28.71 21.36 11.15
CA PRO A 5 -28.45 20.02 11.73
C PRO A 5 -27.77 19.09 10.71
N GLU A 6 -28.06 19.29 9.42
CA GLU A 6 -27.49 18.57 8.28
C GLU A 6 -25.94 18.59 8.25
N LEU A 7 -25.33 19.68 8.73
CA LEU A 7 -23.88 19.87 8.74
C LEU A 7 -23.21 19.00 9.82
N PHE A 8 -23.86 18.86 10.98
CA PHE A 8 -23.37 18.02 12.07
C PHE A 8 -23.48 16.53 11.73
N GLU A 9 -24.55 16.11 11.05
CA GLU A 9 -24.70 14.73 10.57
C GLU A 9 -23.65 14.39 9.52
N THR A 10 -23.33 15.32 8.61
CA THR A 10 -22.24 15.14 7.64
C THR A 10 -20.88 14.98 8.33
N LEU A 11 -20.59 15.77 9.37
CA LEU A 11 -19.35 15.68 10.13
C LEU A 11 -19.25 14.39 10.96
N ALA A 12 -20.36 13.90 11.51
CA ALA A 12 -20.43 12.60 12.19
C ALA A 12 -20.26 11.43 11.22
N ALA A 13 -20.84 11.51 10.01
CA ALA A 13 -20.69 10.49 8.97
C ALA A 13 -19.24 10.36 8.46
N VAL A 14 -18.49 11.47 8.40
CA VAL A 14 -17.04 11.47 8.12
C VAL A 14 -16.22 10.97 9.31
N ALA A 15 -16.66 11.22 10.55
CA ALA A 15 -16.03 10.67 11.75
C ALA A 15 -16.29 9.16 11.92
N SER A 16 -17.34 8.63 11.29
CA SER A 16 -17.76 7.22 11.33
C SER A 16 -17.49 6.47 10.01
N ASP A 17 -16.50 6.89 9.20
CA ASP A 17 -16.18 6.19 7.94
C ASP A 17 -15.70 4.76 8.25
N TRP A 18 -16.65 3.83 8.27
CA TRP A 18 -16.50 2.41 8.59
C TRP A 18 -15.75 1.64 7.50
N ARG A 19 -15.51 2.30 6.36
CA ARG A 19 -14.72 1.75 5.27
C ARG A 19 -13.24 1.90 5.63
N PRO A 20 -12.41 0.87 5.44
CA PRO A 20 -10.98 1.02 5.54
C PRO A 20 -10.53 2.16 4.62
N SER A 21 -10.19 3.30 5.21
CA SER A 21 -9.88 4.50 4.43
C SER A 21 -8.72 4.21 3.47
N ARG A 22 -8.69 4.89 2.31
CA ARG A 22 -7.54 4.77 1.38
C ARG A 22 -6.20 5.03 2.08
N ARG A 23 -6.21 5.86 3.14
CA ARG A 23 -5.08 6.10 4.03
C ARG A 23 -4.66 4.84 4.79
N GLU A 24 -5.62 4.13 5.37
CA GLU A 24 -5.39 2.89 6.09
C GLU A 24 -4.84 1.79 5.18
N ALA A 25 -5.39 1.64 3.97
CA ALA A 25 -4.85 0.72 2.97
C ALA A 25 -3.37 1.01 2.67
N ARG A 26 -3.04 2.28 2.36
CA ARG A 26 -1.66 2.71 2.10
C ARG A 26 -0.73 2.45 3.29
N ARG A 27 -1.21 2.65 4.52
CA ARG A 27 -0.46 2.38 5.75
C ARG A 27 -0.13 0.89 5.87
N LEU A 28 -1.13 0.01 5.73
CA LEU A 28 -0.93 -1.43 5.82
C LEU A 28 -0.02 -1.97 4.70
N ILE A 29 -0.18 -1.48 3.46
CA ILE A 29 0.70 -1.86 2.35
C ILE A 29 2.15 -1.45 2.64
N ARG A 30 2.38 -0.24 3.14
CA ARG A 30 3.73 0.23 3.53
C ARG A 30 4.35 -0.62 4.63
N GLN A 31 3.56 -1.01 5.63
CA GLN A 31 4.01 -1.89 6.72
C GLN A 31 4.37 -3.29 6.20
N ALA A 32 3.54 -3.86 5.32
CA ALA A 32 3.80 -5.15 4.70
C ALA A 32 5.08 -5.12 3.84
N ILE A 33 5.30 -4.04 3.07
CA ILE A 33 6.53 -3.86 2.27
C ILE A 33 7.76 -3.77 3.17
N ALA A 34 7.69 -3.00 4.27
CA ALA A 34 8.81 -2.88 5.20
C ALA A 34 9.13 -4.22 5.89
N ARG A 35 8.11 -4.98 6.29
CA ARG A 35 8.26 -6.33 6.86
C ARG A 35 8.86 -7.30 5.84
N CYS A 36 8.36 -7.30 4.61
CA CYS A 36 8.91 -8.09 3.51
C CYS A 36 10.40 -7.81 3.30
N ALA A 37 10.79 -6.54 3.26
CA ALA A 37 12.20 -6.17 3.16
C ALA A 37 13.01 -6.72 4.34
N ALA A 38 12.49 -6.64 5.57
CA ALA A 38 13.17 -7.20 6.75
C ALA A 38 13.36 -8.72 6.66
N LEU A 39 12.37 -9.46 6.13
CA LEU A 39 12.42 -10.91 5.98
C LEU A 39 13.30 -11.39 4.81
N HIS A 40 13.40 -10.60 3.74
CA HIS A 40 14.07 -10.97 2.50
C HIS A 40 15.36 -10.16 2.24
N GLY A 41 16.06 -9.74 3.29
CA GLY A 41 17.38 -9.09 3.17
C GLY A 41 17.36 -7.78 2.36
N GLY A 42 16.32 -6.98 2.53
CA GLY A 42 16.09 -5.73 1.82
C GLY A 42 15.33 -5.87 0.50
N LYS A 43 15.06 -7.09 0.02
CA LYS A 43 14.30 -7.32 -1.20
C LYS A 43 12.79 -7.30 -0.95
N VAL A 44 12.04 -6.87 -1.97
CA VAL A 44 10.59 -6.75 -1.96
C VAL A 44 10.05 -7.30 -3.27
N HIS A 45 9.12 -8.26 -3.17
CA HIS A 45 8.33 -8.74 -4.30
C HIS A 45 6.87 -8.83 -3.88
N ILE A 46 5.96 -8.51 -4.81
CA ILE A 46 4.52 -8.44 -4.51
C ILE A 46 3.94 -9.77 -4.03
N SER A 47 4.46 -10.90 -4.54
CA SER A 47 3.98 -12.22 -4.13
C SER A 47 4.31 -12.53 -2.67
N TRP A 48 5.40 -11.97 -2.13
CA TRP A 48 5.87 -12.27 -0.77
C TRP A 48 5.05 -11.60 0.33
N PHE A 49 4.43 -10.44 0.06
CA PHE A 49 3.73 -9.69 1.10
C PHE A 49 2.23 -9.54 0.86
N ARG A 50 1.72 -9.76 -0.36
CA ARG A 50 0.29 -9.56 -0.66
C ARG A 50 -0.62 -10.48 0.15
N GLU A 51 -0.12 -11.66 0.54
CA GLU A 51 -0.89 -12.65 1.32
C GLU A 51 -1.05 -12.24 2.79
N GLU A 52 -0.20 -11.33 3.28
CA GLU A 52 -0.32 -10.74 4.61
C GLU A 52 -1.34 -9.59 4.66
N LEU A 53 -1.80 -9.11 3.50
CA LEU A 53 -2.74 -8.00 3.42
C LEU A 53 -4.18 -8.47 3.66
N PRO A 54 -4.99 -7.70 4.41
CA PRO A 54 -6.41 -7.98 4.53
C PRO A 54 -7.10 -8.04 3.16
N GLY A 55 -8.03 -8.97 2.99
CA GLY A 55 -8.73 -9.19 1.71
C GLY A 55 -9.58 -8.02 1.21
N TRP A 56 -9.80 -6.99 2.04
CA TRP A 56 -10.47 -5.75 1.64
C TRP A 56 -9.53 -4.77 0.90
N ILE A 57 -8.21 -4.99 0.92
CA ILE A 57 -7.25 -4.13 0.21
C ILE A 57 -7.34 -4.39 -1.28
N ASP A 58 -7.61 -3.32 -2.04
CA ASP A 58 -7.68 -3.36 -3.48
C ASP A 58 -6.27 -3.56 -4.10
N PRO A 59 -6.07 -4.55 -4.99
CA PRO A 59 -4.82 -4.72 -5.73
C PRO A 59 -4.30 -3.46 -6.43
N HIS A 60 -5.19 -2.57 -6.90
CA HIS A 60 -4.82 -1.29 -7.50
C HIS A 60 -4.12 -0.36 -6.49
N GLN A 61 -4.50 -0.41 -5.21
CA GLN A 61 -3.83 0.35 -4.15
C GLN A 61 -2.43 -0.18 -3.87
N ILE A 62 -2.22 -1.51 -3.98
CA ILE A 62 -0.90 -2.13 -3.86
C ILE A 62 0.01 -1.60 -4.97
N GLY A 63 -0.44 -1.68 -6.23
CA GLY A 63 0.30 -1.17 -7.38
C GLY A 63 0.61 0.32 -7.28
N ALA A 64 -0.38 1.14 -6.89
CA ALA A 64 -0.20 2.57 -6.69
C ALA A 64 0.83 2.88 -5.59
N THR A 65 0.81 2.15 -4.48
CA THR A 65 1.75 2.35 -3.38
C THR A 65 3.18 1.96 -3.78
N ILE A 66 3.36 0.82 -4.47
CA ILE A 66 4.67 0.41 -5.01
C ILE A 66 5.21 1.48 -5.98
N SER A 67 4.35 1.99 -6.87
CA SER A 67 4.73 3.03 -7.83
C SER A 67 5.18 4.31 -7.12
N ALA A 68 4.41 4.77 -6.14
CA ALA A 68 4.75 5.95 -5.35
C ALA A 68 6.08 5.78 -4.59
N LEU A 69 6.30 4.63 -3.96
CA LEU A 69 7.55 4.31 -3.26
C LEU A 69 8.76 4.25 -4.21
N HIS A 70 8.54 3.78 -5.44
CA HIS A 70 9.59 3.79 -6.45
C HIS A 70 9.94 5.21 -6.89
N GLN A 71 8.94 6.03 -7.23
CA GLN A 71 9.12 7.42 -7.66
C GLN A 71 9.77 8.29 -6.59
N THR A 72 9.49 8.03 -5.32
CA THR A 72 10.06 8.73 -4.17
C THR A 72 11.41 8.16 -3.72
N GLY A 73 11.95 7.17 -4.44
CA GLY A 73 13.26 6.58 -4.20
C GLY A 73 13.36 5.74 -2.93
N HIS A 74 12.23 5.24 -2.40
CA HIS A 74 12.21 4.23 -1.33
C HIS A 74 12.41 2.81 -1.86
N LEU A 75 12.00 2.57 -3.11
CA LEU A 75 12.23 1.29 -3.80
C LEU A 75 13.01 1.51 -5.09
N ALA A 76 14.04 0.70 -5.32
CA ALA A 76 14.76 0.63 -6.59
C ALA A 76 14.60 -0.74 -7.24
N SER A 77 14.82 -0.81 -8.55
CA SER A 77 14.88 -2.09 -9.26
C SER A 77 16.04 -2.95 -8.75
N ALA A 78 15.79 -4.23 -8.47
CA ALA A 78 16.84 -5.19 -8.18
C ALA A 78 17.44 -5.83 -9.45
N GLY A 79 16.92 -5.50 -10.64
CA GLY A 79 17.27 -6.17 -11.90
C GLY A 79 16.74 -7.62 -12.02
N GLU A 80 16.04 -8.11 -11.00
CA GLU A 80 15.53 -9.47 -10.90
C GLU A 80 14.01 -9.49 -11.09
N TRP A 81 13.50 -10.50 -11.80
CA TRP A 81 12.07 -10.68 -12.07
C TRP A 81 11.62 -12.04 -11.59
N LEU A 82 10.51 -12.09 -10.87
CA LEU A 82 9.89 -13.33 -10.39
C LEU A 82 8.42 -13.38 -10.81
N PRO A 83 7.84 -14.57 -11.00
CA PRO A 83 6.41 -14.68 -11.28
C PRO A 83 5.58 -14.07 -10.15
N ASN A 84 4.47 -13.42 -10.50
CA ASN A 84 3.52 -12.87 -9.53
C ASN A 84 2.93 -13.92 -8.57
N GLY A 85 2.95 -15.20 -8.96
CA GLY A 85 2.37 -16.31 -8.22
C GLY A 85 0.83 -16.26 -8.12
N GLY A 86 0.25 -17.29 -7.50
CA GLY A 86 -1.20 -17.44 -7.33
C GLY A 86 -1.91 -18.09 -8.53
N GLY A 87 -3.19 -18.43 -8.37
CA GLY A 87 -3.97 -19.20 -9.34
C GLY A 87 -4.65 -18.42 -10.46
N SER A 88 -4.43 -17.10 -10.57
CA SER A 88 -5.02 -16.27 -11.63
C SER A 88 -4.21 -16.33 -12.93
N GLY A 89 -4.80 -15.96 -14.07
CA GLY A 89 -4.09 -15.85 -15.35
C GLY A 89 -2.89 -14.88 -15.35
N ASN A 90 -2.74 -14.06 -14.31
CA ASN A 90 -1.58 -13.18 -14.12
C ASN A 90 -0.47 -13.80 -13.25
N GLY A 91 -0.66 -15.01 -12.69
CA GLY A 91 0.30 -15.62 -11.76
C GLY A 91 1.66 -15.91 -12.39
N ALA A 92 1.67 -16.29 -13.68
CA ALA A 92 2.91 -16.52 -14.42
C ALA A 92 3.56 -15.23 -14.95
N LYS A 93 2.88 -14.08 -14.89
CA LYS A 93 3.44 -12.82 -15.41
C LYS A 93 4.63 -12.40 -14.56
N PRO A 94 5.76 -12.01 -15.18
CA PRO A 94 6.92 -11.55 -14.45
C PRO A 94 6.62 -10.23 -13.75
N ALA A 95 7.05 -10.13 -12.49
CA ALA A 95 7.01 -8.92 -11.72
C ALA A 95 8.38 -8.63 -11.11
N LEU A 96 8.77 -7.36 -11.18
CA LEU A 96 10.09 -6.91 -10.79
C LEU A 96 10.28 -6.99 -9.27
N VAL A 97 11.36 -7.65 -8.85
CA VAL A 97 11.89 -7.59 -7.49
C VAL A 97 12.50 -6.21 -7.28
N ARG A 98 12.18 -5.59 -6.15
CA ARG A 98 12.70 -4.29 -5.74
C ARG A 98 13.59 -4.43 -4.53
N VAL A 99 14.45 -3.45 -4.31
CA VAL A 99 15.23 -3.29 -3.07
C VAL A 99 14.74 -2.07 -2.32
N LEU A 100 14.61 -2.20 -1.01
CA LEU A 100 14.33 -1.09 -0.10
C LEU A 100 15.61 -0.28 0.10
N THR A 101 15.65 0.93 -0.47
CA THR A 101 16.85 1.79 -0.48
C THR A 101 16.91 2.73 0.72
N LYS A 102 15.76 3.06 1.31
CA LYS A 102 15.66 3.83 2.55
C LYS A 102 14.43 3.38 3.35
N PRO A 103 14.45 3.54 4.69
CA PRO A 103 13.31 3.19 5.53
C PRO A 103 12.01 3.86 5.06
N ILE A 104 10.87 3.19 5.24
CA ILE A 104 9.55 3.75 5.00
C ILE A 104 9.05 4.31 6.33
N ARG A 105 8.99 5.64 6.46
CA ARG A 105 8.43 6.29 7.65
C ARG A 105 7.10 6.94 7.28
N GLU A 106 6.13 6.91 8.19
CA GLU A 106 4.83 7.56 7.94
C GLU A 106 4.98 9.05 7.62
N ALA A 107 5.95 9.73 8.25
CA ALA A 107 6.25 11.14 8.02
C ALA A 107 6.70 11.46 6.57
N ASP A 108 7.16 10.47 5.81
CA ASP A 108 7.59 10.66 4.42
C ASP A 108 6.38 10.86 3.46
N PHE A 109 5.17 10.55 3.93
CA PHE A 109 3.95 10.59 3.13
C PHE A 109 2.95 11.55 3.78
N ARG A 110 2.96 12.81 3.36
CA ARG A 110 1.88 13.75 3.70
C ARG A 110 0.66 13.39 2.87
N ASP A 111 -0.42 12.97 3.54
CA ASP A 111 -1.72 12.90 2.89
C ASP A 111 -2.10 14.31 2.45
N LYS A 112 -2.18 14.53 1.13
CA LYS A 112 -2.90 15.69 0.61
C LYS A 112 -4.38 15.41 0.85
N HIS A 113 -4.95 16.11 1.83
CA HIS A 113 -6.37 16.11 2.15
C HIS A 113 -7.21 16.53 0.94
#